data_AF-A0A497BNN2-F1
#
_entry.id   AF-A0A497BNN2-F1
#
_cell.length_a   1.000
_cell.length_b   1.000
_cell.length_c   1.000
_cell.angle_alpha   90.00
_cell.angle_beta   90.00
_cell.angle_gamma   90.00
#
_symmetry.space_group_name_H-M   'P 1'
#
loop_
_entity.id
_entity.type
_entity.pdbx_description
1 polymer ?
#
loop_
_entity_poly.entity_id
_entity_poly.type
_entity_poly.pdbx_seq_one_letter_code
_entity_poly.pdbx_strand_id
1 'polypeptide(L)' 'MGGEPKRRYAKARQGKRRSHHALALPPVELCPRCHQTKLCHHVCPTCGTYGGEQIIEVKGKKKK' A
#
# COMPACT_ATOMS: atom_id res chain seq x y z
N MET A 1 -34.74 -18.34 14.10
CA MET A 1 -34.09 -18.06 15.40
C MET A 1 -32.59 -17.89 15.14
N GLY A 2 -32.11 -16.66 15.16
CA GLY A 2 -30.79 -16.28 14.64
C GLY A 2 -29.61 -16.94 15.35
N GLY A 3 -28.51 -17.09 14.62
CA GLY A 3 -27.23 -17.54 15.16
C GLY A 3 -26.61 -16.49 16.09
N GLU A 4 -27.14 -16.37 17.30
CA GLU A 4 -26.60 -15.52 18.35
C GLU A 4 -25.56 -16.31 19.17
N PRO A 5 -24.34 -15.80 19.36
CA PRO A 5 -23.36 -16.43 20.23
C PRO A 5 -23.91 -16.62 21.65
N LYS A 6 -24.03 -17.89 22.06
CA LYS A 6 -24.52 -18.28 23.40
C LYS A 6 -23.72 -17.66 24.54
N ARG A 7 -22.43 -17.36 24.33
CA ARG A 7 -21.50 -16.79 25.32
C ARG A 7 -20.46 -15.92 24.64
N ARG A 8 -19.89 -14.99 25.41
CA ARG A 8 -18.74 -14.18 24.98
C ARG A 8 -17.53 -15.09 24.67
N TYR A 9 -16.90 -14.86 23.52
CA TYR A 9 -15.64 -15.53 23.20
C TYR A 9 -14.50 -15.10 24.12
N ALA A 10 -13.69 -16.06 24.58
CA ALA A 10 -12.49 -15.79 25.35
C ALA A 10 -11.52 -14.88 24.57
N LYS A 11 -10.84 -13.97 25.29
CA LYS A 11 -9.86 -13.04 24.70
C LYS A 11 -8.74 -13.77 23.96
N ALA A 12 -8.25 -14.88 24.52
CA ALA A 12 -7.25 -15.74 23.87
C ALA A 12 -7.75 -16.32 22.52
N ARG A 13 -9.03 -16.71 22.43
CA ARG A 13 -9.62 -17.22 21.17
C ARG A 13 -9.75 -16.10 20.12
N GLN A 14 -10.14 -14.90 20.54
CA GLN A 14 -10.17 -13.73 19.66
C GLN A 14 -8.78 -13.35 19.15
N GLY A 15 -7.77 -13.37 20.04
CA GLY A 15 -6.37 -13.07 19.69
C GLY A 15 -5.79 -14.09 18.71
N LYS A 16 -5.97 -15.40 18.98
CA LYS A 16 -5.56 -16.47 18.06
C LYS A 16 -6.20 -16.32 16.68
N ARG A 17 -7.50 -16.02 16.62
CA ARG A 17 -8.19 -15.79 15.33
C ARG A 17 -7.60 -14.60 14.56
N ARG A 18 -7.24 -13.51 15.25
CA ARG A 18 -6.68 -12.30 14.63
C ARG A 18 -5.17 -12.38 14.35
N SER A 19 -4.49 -13.45 14.74
CA SER A 19 -3.03 -13.58 14.59
C SER A 19 -2.55 -13.49 13.13
N HIS A 20 -3.39 -13.91 12.18
CA HIS A 20 -3.08 -13.86 10.75
C HIS A 20 -3.52 -12.55 10.06
N HIS A 21 -4.10 -11.60 10.79
CA HIS A 21 -4.63 -10.35 10.22
C HIS A 21 -3.56 -9.25 10.09
N ALA A 22 -2.28 -9.60 10.15
CA ALA A 22 -1.20 -8.63 9.99
C ALA A 22 -1.16 -8.12 8.55
N LEU A 23 -1.04 -6.81 8.37
CA LEU A 23 -0.87 -6.18 7.07
C LEU A 23 0.62 -6.09 6.73
N ALA A 24 0.99 -6.46 5.51
CA ALA A 24 2.32 -6.24 4.96
C ALA A 24 2.37 -4.92 4.20
N LEU A 25 3.49 -4.21 4.30
CA LEU A 25 3.73 -3.01 3.51
C LEU A 25 4.01 -3.40 2.04
N PRO A 26 3.52 -2.62 1.06
CA PRO A 26 3.85 -2.86 -0.33
C PRO A 26 5.33 -2.57 -0.59
N PRO A 27 5.96 -3.26 -1.56
CA PRO A 27 7.34 -3.01 -1.93
C PRO A 27 7.48 -1.66 -2.63
N VAL A 28 8.53 -0.93 -2.27
CA VAL A 28 8.88 0.38 -2.84
C VAL A 28 10.30 0.36 -3.37
N GLU A 29 10.51 1.07 -4.47
CA GLU A 29 11.79 1.19 -5.17
C GLU A 29 12.13 2.67 -5.40
N LEU A 30 13.43 2.98 -5.59
CA LEU A 30 13.82 4.30 -6.07
C LEU A 30 13.54 4.45 -7.57
N CYS A 31 12.99 5.60 -7.95
CA CYS A 31 12.89 5.97 -9.36
C CYS A 31 14.28 6.33 -9.91
N PRO A 32 14.73 5.73 -11.04
CA PRO A 32 16.05 6.00 -11.60
C PRO A 32 16.23 7.43 -12.14
N ARG A 33 15.15 8.18 -12.38
CA ARG A 33 15.20 9.52 -12.98
C ARG A 33 15.16 10.65 -11.95
N CYS A 34 14.32 10.53 -10.92
CA CYS A 34 14.12 11.58 -9.92
C CYS A 34 14.51 11.15 -8.49
N HIS A 35 15.01 9.92 -8.32
CA HIS A 35 15.45 9.35 -7.04
C HIS A 35 14.40 9.35 -5.93
N GLN A 36 13.12 9.48 -6.30
CA GLN A 36 12.00 9.45 -5.36
C GLN A 36 11.46 8.04 -5.22
N THR A 37 10.92 7.70 -4.05
CA THR A 37 10.28 6.41 -3.80
C THR A 37 9.03 6.26 -4.66
N LYS A 38 8.96 5.16 -5.39
CA LYS A 38 7.80 4.73 -6.17
C LYS A 38 7.43 3.30 -5.82
N LEU A 39 6.20 2.88 -6.13
CA LEU A 39 5.83 1.47 -6.07
C LEU A 39 6.51 0.69 -7.20
N CYS A 40 6.87 -0.56 -6.93
CA CYS A 40 7.40 -1.49 -7.95
C CYS A 40 6.43 -1.61 -9.12
N HIS A 41 6.94 -1.63 -10.36
CA HIS A 41 6.14 -1.72 -11.59
C HIS A 41 5.08 -0.62 -11.84
N HIS A 42 5.10 0.46 -11.06
CA HIS A 42 4.21 1.61 -11.27
C HIS A 42 4.93 2.81 -11.89
N VAL A 43 4.15 3.66 -12.56
CA VAL A 43 4.59 4.98 -13.03
C VAL A 43 4.94 5.84 -11.83
N CYS A 44 6.09 6.52 -11.91
CA CYS A 44 6.50 7.41 -10.84
C CYS A 44 5.53 8.60 -10.74
N PRO A 45 4.89 8.85 -9.58
CA PRO A 45 3.89 9.90 -9.44
C PRO A 45 4.49 11.31 -9.50
N THR A 46 5.80 11.46 -9.28
CA THR A 46 6.47 12.77 -9.26
C THR A 46 7.00 13.19 -10.63
N CYS A 47 7.51 12.25 -11.43
CA CYS A 47 8.11 12.55 -12.73
C CYS A 47 7.34 11.97 -13.93
N GLY A 48 6.27 11.20 -13.70
CA GLY A 48 5.41 10.66 -14.77
C GLY A 48 6.08 9.61 -15.66
N THR A 49 7.21 9.05 -15.22
CA THR A 49 8.03 8.14 -16.03
C THR A 49 7.97 6.71 -15.57
N TYR A 50 8.00 5.80 -16.54
CA TYR A 50 8.14 4.36 -16.37
C TYR A 50 8.95 3.80 -17.55
N GLY A 51 9.90 2.90 -17.30
CA GLY A 51 10.73 2.33 -18.37
C GLY A 51 11.62 3.32 -19.15
N GLY A 52 11.86 4.53 -18.62
CA GLY A 52 12.66 5.56 -19.27
C GLY A 52 11.84 6.57 -20.11
N GLU A 53 10.58 6.25 -20.41
CA GLU A 53 9.68 7.10 -21.18
C GLU A 53 8.74 7.91 -20.26
N GLN A 54 8.35 9.11 -20.71
CA GLN A 54 7.33 9.93 -20.06
C GLN A 54 5.96 9.47 -20.56
N ILE A 55 5.19 8.83 -19.69
CA ILE A 55 3.87 8.26 -20.02
C ILE A 55 2.75 9.17 -19.53
N ILE A 56 2.99 9.94 -18.48
CA ILE A 56 2.03 10.88 -17.92
C ILE A 56 2.63 12.28 -17.96
N GLU A 57 1.94 13.22 -18.61
CA GLU A 57 2.21 14.65 -18.49
C GLU A 57 1.78 15.13 -17.09
N VAL A 58 2.71 15.06 -16.13
CA VAL A 58 2.47 15.61 -14.79
C VAL A 58 2.56 17.13 -14.87
N LYS A 59 1.43 17.84 -14.98
CA LYS A 59 1.37 19.30 -14.78
C LYS A 59 1.86 19.62 -13.38
N GLY A 60 3.11 20.08 -13.29
CA GLY A 60 3.90 20.05 -12.06
C GLY A 60 3.30 20.79 -10.87
N LYS A 61 3.54 20.24 -9.67
CA LYS A 61 3.52 21.05 -8.45
C LYS A 61 4.78 21.92 -8.45
N LYS A 62 4.58 23.25 -8.54
CA LYS A 62 5.61 24.26 -8.31
C LYS A 62 6.26 24.01 -6.95
N LYS A 63 7.59 23.96 -6.89
CA LYS A 63 8.34 24.11 -5.63
C LYS A 63 8.00 25.51 -5.07
N LYS A 64 7.54 25.58 -3.82
CA LYS A 64 7.50 26.81 -3.01
C LYS A 64 8.37 26.58 -1.78
#